data_AF-A0AAU4RT37-F1
#
_entry.id   AF-A0AAU4RT37-F1
#
_cell.length_a   1.000
_cell.length_b   1.000
_cell.length_c   1.000
_cell.angle_alpha   90.00
_cell.angle_beta   90.00
_cell.angle_gamma   90.00
#
_symmetry.space_group_name_H-M   'P 1'
#
loop_
_entity.id
_entity.type
_entity.pdbx_description
1 polymer ?
#
loop_
_entity_poly.entity_id
_entity_poly.type
_entity_poly.pdbx_seq_one_letter_code
_entity_poly.pdbx_strand_id
1 'polypeptide(L)'
;MAFNIEFQMQVKFNSRSEFKTWREQVLIEQRTRLESLQGFSEKFDESDEDLLTDLIIEDTATLEEALDELRRVGHEITAEDIAEWRPAVDDEGSPGIYLLENRKLRRDSPVDALFDHLHDNPAPAQLRINRISLNDHANVTASGSFRDFDAYCYYRLPLIFAGTSAQEFGGRGHVSFFGVERGVLVALFCDFQENGIRINEPDVQDAVAWRVHDRFDSIELTSEGLRHRL
;
A
#
# COMPACT_ATOMS: atom_id res chain seq x y z
N MET A 1 19.96 7.40 -11.11
CA MET A 1 18.63 8.03 -11.25
C MET A 1 18.17 8.43 -9.86
N ALA A 2 17.45 9.55 -9.73
CA ALA A 2 17.05 10.08 -8.42
C ALA A 2 15.74 9.42 -7.93
N PHE A 3 15.56 9.34 -6.61
CA PHE A 3 14.30 8.98 -5.97
C PHE A 3 13.61 10.27 -5.55
N ASN A 4 12.43 10.55 -6.09
CA ASN A 4 11.88 11.91 -6.08
C ASN A 4 10.55 12.04 -5.33
N ILE A 5 9.97 10.93 -4.85
CA ILE A 5 8.75 10.92 -4.04
C ILE A 5 9.06 10.24 -2.72
N GLU A 6 8.98 10.97 -1.62
CA GLU A 6 9.21 10.49 -0.27
C GLU A 6 7.91 10.00 0.36
N PHE A 7 8.02 9.02 1.24
CA PHE A 7 6.90 8.59 2.08
C PHE A 7 7.30 8.43 3.54
N GLN A 8 6.31 8.65 4.40
CA GLN A 8 6.40 8.31 5.81
C GLN A 8 5.07 7.78 6.33
N MET A 9 5.15 6.70 7.09
CA MET A 9 4.09 6.19 7.94
C MET A 9 4.55 6.23 9.39
N GLN A 10 3.69 6.77 10.24
CA GLN A 10 3.80 6.66 11.69
C GLN A 10 2.49 6.15 12.25
N VAL A 11 2.56 5.13 13.10
CA VAL A 11 1.40 4.57 13.79
C VAL A 11 1.73 4.41 15.26
N LYS A 12 0.80 4.81 16.12
CA LYS A 12 0.91 4.66 17.57
C LYS A 12 -0.33 3.97 18.12
N PHE A 13 -0.15 2.88 18.85
CA PHE A 13 -1.18 2.17 19.59
C PHE A 13 -1.13 2.52 21.08
N ASN A 14 -2.20 2.22 21.81
CA ASN A 14 -2.25 2.41 23.25
C ASN A 14 -1.81 1.16 24.01
N SER A 15 -1.83 -0.01 23.37
CA SER A 15 -1.41 -1.27 23.97
C SER A 15 -0.67 -2.22 23.00
N ARG A 16 0.08 -3.16 23.58
CA ARG A 16 0.75 -4.22 22.80
C ARG A 16 -0.24 -5.20 22.16
N SER A 17 -1.40 -5.42 22.78
CA SER A 17 -2.46 -6.26 22.23
C SER A 17 -3.04 -5.65 20.95
N GLU A 18 -3.35 -4.36 20.97
CA GLU A 18 -3.83 -3.63 19.78
C GLU A 18 -2.82 -3.71 18.64
N PHE A 19 -1.54 -3.46 18.94
CA PHE A 19 -0.45 -3.58 17.96
C PHE A 19 -0.38 -4.98 17.34
N LYS A 20 -0.51 -6.05 18.14
CA LYS A 20 -0.50 -7.43 17.62
C LYS A 20 -1.70 -7.71 16.73
N THR A 21 -2.91 -7.34 17.15
CA THR A 21 -4.13 -7.55 16.36
C THR A 21 -4.10 -6.74 15.06
N TRP A 22 -3.55 -5.53 15.09
CA TRP A 22 -3.37 -4.71 13.89
C TRP A 22 -2.45 -5.39 12.86
N ARG A 23 -1.37 -6.05 13.27
CA ARG A 23 -0.46 -6.75 12.33
C ARG A 23 -1.15 -7.88 11.58
N GLU A 24 -2.18 -8.47 12.17
CA GLU A 24 -2.96 -9.57 11.58
C GLU A 24 -4.07 -9.06 10.64
N GLN A 25 -4.29 -7.75 10.53
CA GLN A 25 -5.33 -7.20 9.68
C GLN A 25 -5.06 -7.42 8.21
N VAL A 26 -6.05 -7.95 7.50
CA VAL A 26 -6.02 -8.11 6.05
C VAL A 26 -6.15 -6.75 5.38
N LEU A 27 -5.22 -6.42 4.49
CA LEU A 27 -5.13 -5.09 3.87
C LEU A 27 -6.37 -4.74 3.04
N ILE A 28 -6.86 -5.67 2.22
CA ILE A 28 -8.00 -5.40 1.33
C ILE A 28 -9.29 -5.09 2.09
N GLU A 29 -9.46 -5.56 3.33
CA GLU A 29 -10.64 -5.22 4.14
C GLU A 29 -10.75 -3.72 4.43
N GLN A 30 -9.63 -2.99 4.42
CA GLN A 30 -9.65 -1.54 4.57
C GLN A 30 -10.15 -0.84 3.31
N ARG A 31 -9.95 -1.42 2.13
CA ARG A 31 -10.39 -0.82 0.88
C ARG A 31 -11.89 -0.54 0.90
N THR A 32 -12.70 -1.56 1.20
CA THR A 32 -14.18 -1.42 1.30
C THR A 32 -14.60 -0.39 2.34
N ARG A 33 -13.85 -0.21 3.43
CA ARG A 33 -14.16 0.79 4.46
C ARG A 33 -13.86 2.20 3.96
N LEU A 34 -12.69 2.39 3.37
CA LEU A 34 -12.25 3.67 2.86
C LEU A 34 -13.06 4.11 1.64
N GLU A 35 -13.56 3.19 0.81
CA GLU A 35 -14.44 3.46 -0.34
C GLU A 35 -15.65 4.33 0.01
N SER A 36 -16.14 4.21 1.25
CA SER A 36 -17.27 5.01 1.76
C SER A 36 -16.90 6.42 2.25
N LEU A 37 -15.60 6.72 2.41
CA LEU A 37 -15.12 8.00 2.91
C LEU A 37 -15.09 9.05 1.81
N GLN A 38 -15.56 10.25 2.16
CA GLN A 38 -15.42 11.43 1.30
C GLN A 38 -13.94 11.72 1.05
N GLY A 39 -13.55 11.79 -0.22
CA GLY A 39 -12.16 11.98 -0.64
C GLY A 39 -11.37 10.69 -0.87
N PHE A 40 -11.92 9.50 -0.61
CA PHE A 40 -11.29 8.28 -1.09
C PHE A 40 -11.63 8.04 -2.57
N SER A 41 -12.93 7.93 -2.89
CA SER A 41 -13.42 7.72 -4.25
C SER A 41 -13.07 8.84 -5.25
N GLU A 42 -12.87 10.07 -4.76
CA GLU A 42 -12.48 11.22 -5.60
C GLU A 42 -10.97 11.26 -5.88
N LYS A 43 -10.14 10.60 -5.05
CA LYS A 43 -8.67 10.76 -5.03
C LYS A 43 -7.91 9.49 -5.36
N PHE A 44 -8.51 8.33 -5.10
CA PHE A 44 -7.99 7.03 -5.48
C PHE A 44 -8.90 6.51 -6.59
N ASP A 45 -8.62 6.99 -7.82
CA ASP A 45 -9.32 6.61 -9.05
C ASP A 45 -9.03 5.16 -9.44
N GLU A 46 -9.80 4.58 -10.37
CA GLU A 46 -9.63 3.21 -10.90
C GLU A 46 -8.24 2.97 -11.53
N SER A 47 -7.51 4.04 -11.85
CA SER A 47 -6.14 4.00 -12.36
C SER A 47 -5.05 3.79 -11.29
N ASP A 48 -5.44 3.75 -10.01
CA ASP A 48 -4.53 3.41 -8.92
C ASP A 48 -4.26 1.91 -8.84
N GLU A 49 -3.12 1.51 -9.41
CA GLU A 49 -2.58 0.18 -9.16
C GLU A 49 -2.09 0.11 -7.71
N ASP A 50 -2.74 -0.69 -6.85
CA ASP A 50 -2.13 -1.09 -5.59
C ASP A 50 -1.11 -2.22 -5.83
N LEU A 51 -0.12 -2.36 -4.94
CA LEU A 51 0.86 -3.46 -4.93
C LEU A 51 0.19 -4.80 -4.64
N LEU A 52 -1.12 -4.79 -4.42
CA LEU A 52 -1.88 -5.98 -4.20
C LEU A 52 -2.03 -6.71 -5.53
N THR A 53 -1.76 -8.01 -5.54
CA THR A 53 -1.91 -8.81 -6.76
C THR A 53 -3.37 -9.10 -7.00
N ASP A 54 -3.84 -8.65 -8.16
CA ASP A 54 -5.03 -9.20 -8.80
C ASP A 54 -4.64 -10.49 -9.50
N LEU A 55 -5.47 -11.50 -9.31
CA LEU A 55 -5.33 -12.73 -10.06
C LEU A 55 -5.75 -12.47 -11.51
N ILE A 56 -4.80 -12.19 -12.38
CA ILE A 56 -5.06 -11.95 -13.80
C ILE A 56 -4.96 -13.29 -14.53
N ILE A 57 -6.01 -13.63 -15.28
CA ILE A 57 -6.14 -14.88 -16.05
C ILE A 57 -5.77 -14.61 -17.51
N GLU A 58 -4.68 -15.20 -18.00
CA GLU A 58 -4.25 -15.08 -19.41
C GLU A 58 -3.75 -16.42 -20.01
N ASP A 59 -3.98 -16.53 -21.34
CA ASP A 59 -4.15 -17.67 -22.28
C ASP A 59 -3.34 -18.99 -22.21
N THR A 60 -2.65 -19.40 -21.13
CA THR A 60 -1.68 -20.54 -21.23
C THR A 60 -1.70 -21.81 -20.31
N ALA A 61 -2.33 -21.96 -19.11
CA ALA A 61 -2.59 -23.26 -18.37
C ALA A 61 -4.07 -23.79 -18.20
N THR A 62 -4.40 -25.08 -18.07
CA THR A 62 -5.83 -25.52 -18.01
C THR A 62 -6.67 -24.92 -16.85
N LEU A 63 -8.00 -24.81 -17.00
CA LEU A 63 -8.90 -24.27 -15.96
C LEU A 63 -8.72 -24.97 -14.61
N GLU A 64 -8.61 -26.29 -14.58
CA GLU A 64 -8.34 -27.06 -13.36
C GLU A 64 -7.04 -26.63 -12.66
N GLU A 65 -5.94 -26.46 -13.40
CA GLU A 65 -4.64 -26.04 -12.83
C GLU A 65 -4.72 -24.65 -12.17
N ALA A 66 -5.49 -23.75 -12.76
CA ALA A 66 -5.75 -22.43 -12.22
C ALA A 66 -6.55 -22.45 -10.93
N LEU A 67 -7.62 -23.25 -10.92
CA LEU A 67 -8.52 -23.37 -9.77
C LEU A 67 -7.79 -24.02 -8.59
N ASP A 68 -6.93 -24.99 -8.84
CA ASP A 68 -6.12 -25.61 -7.79
C ASP A 68 -5.10 -24.64 -7.20
N GLU A 69 -4.49 -23.79 -8.03
CA GLU A 69 -3.57 -22.77 -7.55
C GLU A 69 -4.31 -21.66 -6.79
N LEU A 70 -5.47 -21.21 -7.27
CA LEU A 70 -6.37 -20.29 -6.56
C LEU A 70 -6.76 -20.82 -5.16
N ARG A 71 -7.12 -22.12 -5.08
CA ARG A 71 -7.38 -22.78 -3.79
C ARG A 71 -6.15 -22.85 -2.91
N ARG A 72 -4.97 -23.12 -3.49
CA ARG A 72 -3.69 -23.21 -2.77
C ARG A 72 -3.32 -21.89 -2.11
N VAL A 73 -3.57 -20.78 -2.79
CA VAL A 73 -3.33 -19.46 -2.23
C VAL A 73 -4.44 -19.06 -1.24
N GLY A 74 -5.61 -19.70 -1.26
CA GLY A 74 -6.66 -19.52 -0.24
C GLY A 74 -7.82 -18.64 -0.71
N HIS A 75 -7.97 -18.48 -2.02
CA HIS A 75 -9.21 -17.94 -2.57
C HIS A 75 -10.35 -18.94 -2.39
N GLU A 76 -11.47 -18.46 -1.84
CA GLU A 76 -12.71 -19.21 -1.86
C GLU A 76 -13.27 -19.16 -3.28
N ILE A 77 -13.37 -20.34 -3.92
CA ILE A 77 -13.88 -20.47 -5.27
C ILE A 77 -15.28 -21.07 -5.18
N THR A 78 -16.27 -20.32 -5.63
CA THR A 78 -17.66 -20.75 -5.64
C THR A 78 -18.02 -21.47 -6.95
N ALA A 79 -19.17 -22.14 -6.95
CA ALA A 79 -19.70 -22.75 -8.17
C ALA A 79 -20.14 -21.70 -9.21
N GLU A 80 -20.46 -20.47 -8.78
CA GLU A 80 -20.76 -19.33 -9.64
C GLU A 80 -19.50 -18.85 -10.36
N ASP A 81 -18.38 -18.68 -9.63
CA ASP A 81 -17.09 -18.27 -10.23
C ASP A 81 -16.63 -19.25 -11.32
N ILE A 82 -16.74 -20.56 -11.04
CA ILE A 82 -16.41 -21.60 -12.01
C ILE A 82 -17.34 -21.56 -13.23
N ALA A 83 -18.64 -21.30 -13.02
CA ALA A 83 -19.61 -21.20 -14.10
C ALA A 83 -19.42 -19.95 -14.97
N GLU A 84 -18.90 -18.87 -14.38
CA GLU A 84 -18.54 -17.63 -15.08
C GLU A 84 -17.26 -17.79 -15.92
N TRP A 85 -16.24 -18.49 -15.38
CA TRP A 85 -14.95 -18.64 -16.07
C TRP A 85 -14.93 -19.77 -17.10
N ARG A 86 -15.77 -20.80 -16.92
CA ARG A 86 -15.85 -21.97 -17.81
C ARG A 86 -16.15 -21.63 -19.28
N PRO A 87 -17.08 -20.70 -19.63
CA PRO A 87 -17.33 -20.30 -21.02
C PRO A 87 -16.20 -19.50 -21.67
N ALA A 88 -15.29 -18.92 -20.87
CA ALA A 88 -14.09 -18.26 -21.37
C ALA A 88 -13.00 -19.28 -21.80
N VAL A 89 -13.23 -20.57 -21.56
CA VAL A 89 -12.35 -21.68 -21.91
C VAL A 89 -13.04 -22.53 -22.98
N ASP A 90 -12.51 -22.57 -24.20
CA ASP A 90 -13.15 -23.28 -25.30
C ASP A 90 -13.14 -24.81 -25.13
N ASP A 91 -14.04 -25.49 -25.86
CA ASP A 91 -14.17 -26.96 -25.87
C ASP A 91 -12.97 -27.67 -26.54
N GLU A 92 -12.03 -26.91 -27.14
CA GLU A 92 -10.84 -27.41 -27.86
C GLU A 92 -9.55 -27.33 -27.02
N GLY A 93 -9.59 -26.77 -25.81
CA GLY A 93 -8.54 -26.90 -24.80
C GLY A 93 -7.49 -25.80 -24.78
N SER A 94 -7.80 -24.57 -25.21
CA SER A 94 -6.96 -23.39 -24.92
C SER A 94 -7.82 -22.12 -24.90
N PRO A 95 -7.98 -21.49 -23.73
CA PRO A 95 -6.95 -20.65 -23.19
C PRO A 95 -6.65 -21.10 -21.79
N GLY A 96 -5.36 -21.16 -21.52
CA GLY A 96 -5.00 -21.48 -20.20
C GLY A 96 -4.83 -20.26 -19.27
N ILE A 97 -4.53 -20.47 -18.00
CA ILE A 97 -4.56 -19.51 -16.91
C ILE A 97 -3.18 -19.52 -16.27
N TYR A 98 -2.38 -18.50 -16.56
CA TYR A 98 -1.15 -18.30 -15.81
C TYR A 98 -1.41 -17.42 -14.61
N LEU A 99 -0.79 -17.79 -13.50
CA LEU A 99 -0.74 -16.97 -12.31
C LEU A 99 0.55 -16.20 -12.35
N LEU A 100 0.47 -14.98 -12.88
CA LEU A 100 1.58 -14.06 -12.86
C LEU A 100 1.74 -13.53 -11.43
N GLU A 101 2.37 -14.32 -10.57
CA GLU A 101 2.91 -13.84 -9.30
C GLU A 101 4.15 -13.00 -9.62
N ASN A 102 3.94 -11.83 -10.26
CA ASN A 102 4.84 -10.72 -10.05
C ASN A 102 4.96 -10.58 -8.55
N ARG A 103 6.18 -10.44 -8.01
CA ARG A 103 6.52 -10.37 -6.58
C ARG A 103 5.79 -9.23 -5.84
N LYS A 104 4.48 -9.32 -5.78
CA LYS A 104 3.50 -8.35 -5.33
C LYS A 104 2.82 -8.99 -4.12
N LEU A 105 2.34 -8.14 -3.23
CA LEU A 105 1.70 -8.53 -1.99
C LEU A 105 0.32 -9.11 -2.33
N ARG A 106 -0.12 -10.24 -1.75
CA ARG A 106 -1.46 -10.76 -2.08
C ARG A 106 -2.55 -9.85 -1.49
N ARG A 107 -3.71 -9.73 -2.14
CA ARG A 107 -4.84 -8.90 -1.64
C ARG A 107 -5.27 -9.24 -0.22
N ASP A 108 -5.31 -10.53 0.10
CA ASP A 108 -5.66 -11.06 1.42
C ASP A 108 -4.47 -11.07 2.40
N SER A 109 -3.32 -10.49 2.03
CA SER A 109 -2.16 -10.44 2.90
C SER A 109 -2.41 -9.57 4.12
N PRO A 110 -1.89 -9.98 5.30
CA PRO A 110 -1.95 -9.17 6.48
C PRO A 110 -1.01 -7.96 6.38
N VAL A 111 -1.23 -6.96 7.23
CA VAL A 111 -0.32 -5.82 7.42
C VAL A 111 1.12 -6.30 7.63
N ASP A 112 1.33 -7.40 8.34
CA ASP A 112 2.67 -7.90 8.59
C ASP A 112 3.43 -8.28 7.32
N ALA A 113 2.74 -8.91 6.36
CA ALA A 113 3.33 -9.30 5.09
C ALA A 113 3.72 -8.07 4.24
N LEU A 114 3.05 -6.92 4.40
CA LEU A 114 3.52 -5.67 3.81
C LEU A 114 4.87 -5.25 4.39
N PHE A 115 5.04 -5.30 5.72
CA PHE A 115 6.31 -4.92 6.33
C PHE A 115 7.44 -5.89 6.00
N ASP A 116 7.14 -7.20 5.95
CA ASP A 116 8.08 -8.20 5.46
C ASP A 116 8.46 -7.92 4.00
N HIS A 117 7.50 -7.59 3.14
CA HIS A 117 7.77 -7.19 1.75
C HIS A 117 8.67 -5.95 1.67
N LEU A 118 8.39 -4.92 2.47
CA LEU A 118 9.20 -3.70 2.52
C LEU A 118 10.61 -3.97 3.07
N HIS A 119 10.78 -4.93 3.97
CA HIS A 119 12.07 -5.26 4.59
C HIS A 119 12.93 -6.20 3.75
N ASP A 120 12.36 -7.33 3.34
CA ASP A 120 13.08 -8.46 2.76
C ASP A 120 13.16 -8.42 1.24
N ASN A 121 12.19 -7.76 0.59
CA ASN A 121 12.12 -7.70 -0.86
C ASN A 121 11.67 -6.31 -1.37
N PRO A 122 12.24 -5.19 -0.87
CA PRO A 122 11.98 -3.91 -1.49
C PRO A 122 12.49 -4.01 -2.92
N ALA A 123 11.64 -3.87 -3.94
CA ALA A 123 12.08 -3.83 -5.32
C ALA A 123 13.09 -2.67 -5.45
N PRO A 124 14.42 -2.91 -5.41
CA PRO A 124 15.37 -1.88 -5.01
C PRO A 124 15.61 -0.89 -6.16
N ALA A 125 15.22 -1.31 -7.36
CA ALA A 125 15.12 -0.47 -8.53
C ALA A 125 13.92 0.49 -8.50
N GLN A 126 12.97 0.35 -7.59
CA GLN A 126 11.73 1.12 -7.52
C GLN A 126 11.53 1.83 -6.17
N LEU A 127 12.00 1.20 -5.08
CA LEU A 127 11.77 1.64 -3.71
C LEU A 127 13.08 1.60 -2.92
N ARG A 128 13.36 2.69 -2.22
CA ARG A 128 14.41 2.77 -1.20
C ARG A 128 13.78 2.94 0.16
N ILE A 129 13.98 1.98 1.04
CA ILE A 129 13.58 2.08 2.46
C ILE A 129 14.69 2.76 3.25
N ASN A 130 14.34 3.83 3.96
CA ASN A 130 15.26 4.55 4.84
C ASN A 130 15.17 4.01 6.27
N ARG A 131 13.96 3.68 6.74
CA ARG A 131 13.72 3.18 8.10
C ARG A 131 12.46 2.34 8.15
N ILE A 132 12.54 1.19 8.83
CA ILE A 132 11.40 0.44 9.36
C ILE A 132 11.70 0.16 10.83
N SER A 133 10.75 0.51 11.70
CA SER A 133 10.85 0.32 13.14
C SER A 133 9.51 -0.19 13.64
N LEU A 134 9.46 -1.47 14.01
CA LEU A 134 8.31 -2.12 14.62
C LEU A 134 8.60 -2.33 16.10
N ASN A 135 8.50 -1.27 16.91
CA ASN A 135 8.79 -1.41 18.33
C ASN A 135 7.62 -2.11 19.03
N ASP A 136 7.94 -3.14 19.83
CA ASP A 136 7.03 -3.88 20.73
C ASP A 136 6.28 -2.97 21.75
N HIS A 137 6.58 -1.67 21.75
CA HIS A 137 6.01 -0.60 22.56
C HIS A 137 4.94 0.23 21.81
N ALA A 138 4.25 -0.37 20.84
CA ALA A 138 3.12 0.23 20.15
C ALA A 138 3.44 1.44 19.24
N ASN A 139 4.71 1.69 18.88
CA ASN A 139 5.06 2.73 17.91
C ASN A 139 5.69 2.09 16.67
N VAL A 140 5.11 2.38 15.51
CA VAL A 140 5.56 1.94 14.20
C VAL A 140 6.02 3.14 13.39
N THR A 141 7.14 2.99 12.71
CA THR A 141 7.61 3.97 11.73
C THR A 141 8.12 3.26 10.49
N ALA A 142 7.63 3.64 9.32
CA ALA A 142 8.21 3.28 8.03
C ALA A 142 8.45 4.55 7.22
N SER A 143 9.60 4.65 6.57
CA SER A 143 9.92 5.78 5.69
C SER A 143 10.86 5.37 4.59
N GLY A 144 10.79 6.08 3.47
CA GLY A 144 11.59 5.79 2.30
C GLY A 144 11.26 6.72 1.16
N SER A 145 11.65 6.31 -0.04
CA SER A 145 11.44 7.06 -1.26
C SER A 145 11.21 6.15 -2.45
N PHE A 146 10.31 6.53 -3.34
CA PHE A 146 10.02 5.89 -4.62
C PHE A 146 10.86 6.50 -5.74
N ARG A 147 11.23 5.66 -6.70
CA ARG A 147 12.03 6.07 -7.84
C ARG A 147 11.23 6.96 -8.79
N ASP A 148 9.98 6.58 -9.05
CA ASP A 148 9.11 7.18 -10.04
C ASP A 148 7.64 7.11 -9.61
N PHE A 149 6.78 7.69 -10.43
CA PHE A 149 5.35 7.79 -10.18
C PHE A 149 4.67 6.40 -10.21
N ASP A 150 5.13 5.48 -11.06
CA ASP A 150 4.60 4.12 -11.13
C ASP A 150 4.86 3.36 -9.83
N ALA A 151 6.09 3.44 -9.31
CA ALA A 151 6.41 2.89 -7.99
C ALA A 151 5.60 3.56 -6.88
N TYR A 152 5.34 4.87 -6.96
CA TYR A 152 4.44 5.53 -6.00
C TYR A 152 3.02 4.95 -6.07
N CYS A 153 2.44 4.80 -7.27
CA CYS A 153 1.10 4.24 -7.44
C CYS A 153 0.99 2.87 -6.78
N TYR A 154 1.93 1.94 -7.09
CA TYR A 154 1.93 0.60 -6.51
C TYR A 154 1.89 0.62 -4.98
N TYR A 155 2.75 1.40 -4.33
CA TYR A 155 2.91 1.27 -2.88
C TYR A 155 1.97 2.16 -2.07
N ARG A 156 1.33 3.18 -2.66
CA ARG A 156 0.57 4.18 -1.88
C ARG A 156 -0.62 3.58 -1.15
N LEU A 157 -1.46 2.80 -1.83
CA LEU A 157 -2.69 2.24 -1.27
C LEU A 157 -2.41 1.20 -0.19
N PRO A 158 -1.50 0.22 -0.37
CA PRO A 158 -1.14 -0.72 0.70
C PRO A 158 -0.61 -0.02 1.96
N LEU A 159 0.21 1.03 1.80
CA LEU A 159 0.69 1.83 2.93
C LEU A 159 -0.45 2.57 3.64
N ILE A 160 -1.39 3.15 2.87
CA ILE A 160 -2.57 3.82 3.42
C ILE A 160 -3.45 2.81 4.16
N PHE A 161 -3.76 1.65 3.57
CA PHE A 161 -4.55 0.59 4.20
C PHE A 161 -3.93 0.13 5.50
N ALA A 162 -2.61 -0.11 5.51
CA ALA A 162 -1.90 -0.48 6.73
C ALA A 162 -1.95 0.62 7.81
N GLY A 163 -1.83 1.89 7.41
CA GLY A 163 -1.94 3.01 8.34
C GLY A 163 -3.35 3.16 8.92
N THR A 164 -4.36 3.23 8.06
CA THR A 164 -5.74 3.50 8.46
C THR A 164 -6.37 2.34 9.24
N SER A 165 -5.99 1.08 8.98
CA SER A 165 -6.47 -0.06 9.76
C SER A 165 -6.13 0.04 11.24
N ALA A 166 -5.10 0.80 11.60
CA ALA A 166 -4.71 0.99 12.99
C ALA A 166 -5.80 1.68 13.81
N GLN A 167 -6.59 2.56 13.18
CA GLN A 167 -7.66 3.32 13.85
C GLN A 167 -8.65 2.42 14.59
N GLU A 168 -8.98 1.28 13.99
CA GLU A 168 -9.93 0.28 14.50
C GLU A 168 -9.49 -0.31 15.85
N PHE A 169 -8.19 -0.28 16.11
CA PHE A 169 -7.57 -0.81 17.32
C PHE A 169 -7.07 0.31 18.23
N GLY A 170 -7.70 1.49 18.17
CA GLY A 170 -7.31 2.66 18.96
C GLY A 170 -5.97 3.27 18.54
N GLY A 171 -5.46 2.87 17.38
CA GLY A 171 -4.26 3.41 16.78
C GLY A 171 -4.49 4.81 16.23
N ARG A 172 -3.43 5.62 16.24
CA ARG A 172 -3.43 6.97 15.65
C ARG A 172 -2.12 7.22 14.94
N GLY A 173 -2.15 8.10 13.95
CA GLY A 173 -0.96 8.32 13.15
C GLY A 173 -1.25 9.00 11.82
N HIS A 174 -0.32 8.80 10.90
CA HIS A 174 -0.43 9.29 9.55
C HIS A 174 0.34 8.42 8.55
N VAL A 175 -0.08 8.49 7.30
CA VAL A 175 0.69 8.12 6.11
C VAL A 175 0.79 9.37 5.24
N SER A 176 1.99 9.71 4.78
CA SER A 176 2.25 10.94 4.04
C SER A 176 3.18 10.68 2.87
N PHE A 177 2.89 11.31 1.73
CA PHE A 177 3.64 11.23 0.49
C PHE A 177 3.95 12.64 -0.02
N PHE A 178 5.18 12.90 -0.44
CA PHE A 178 5.59 14.21 -0.92
C PHE A 178 6.72 14.12 -1.95
N GLY A 179 6.62 14.82 -3.08
CA GLY A 179 7.70 14.82 -4.07
C GLY A 179 7.36 15.42 -5.42
N VAL A 180 8.32 15.34 -6.35
CA VAL A 180 8.18 15.86 -7.72
C VAL A 180 8.78 14.87 -8.72
N GLU A 181 7.96 14.26 -9.57
CA GLU A 181 8.44 13.37 -10.64
C GLU A 181 7.99 13.89 -12.01
N ARG A 182 8.94 14.11 -12.93
CA ARG A 182 8.69 14.62 -14.30
C ARG A 182 7.81 15.88 -14.35
N GLY A 183 7.90 16.74 -13.34
CA GLY A 183 7.10 17.96 -13.25
C GLY A 183 5.68 17.75 -12.69
N VAL A 184 5.31 16.51 -12.36
CA VAL A 184 4.11 16.19 -11.59
C VAL A 184 4.44 16.26 -10.11
N LEU A 185 3.68 17.06 -9.38
CA LEU A 185 3.82 17.23 -7.93
C LEU A 185 2.94 16.21 -7.22
N VAL A 186 3.49 15.56 -6.20
CA VAL A 186 2.78 14.61 -5.32
C VAL A 186 2.74 15.18 -3.92
N ALA A 187 1.54 15.34 -3.35
CA ALA A 187 1.31 15.70 -1.96
C ALA A 187 0.02 15.04 -1.47
N LEU A 188 0.13 13.95 -0.71
CA LEU A 188 -1.01 13.19 -0.21
C LEU A 188 -0.79 12.83 1.25
N PHE A 189 -1.72 13.24 2.13
CA PHE A 189 -1.66 13.04 3.56
C PHE A 189 -2.92 12.34 4.07
N CYS A 190 -2.74 11.16 4.65
CA CYS A 190 -3.79 10.40 5.32
C CYS A 190 -3.52 10.44 6.83
N ASP A 191 -4.28 11.24 7.56
CA ASP A 191 -4.22 11.33 9.01
C ASP A 191 -5.36 10.50 9.62
N PHE A 192 -5.08 9.74 10.68
CA PHE A 192 -6.09 8.91 11.34
C PHE A 192 -5.97 9.00 12.86
N GLN A 193 -7.12 9.17 13.50
CA GLN A 193 -7.27 9.30 14.95
C GLN A 193 -8.58 8.62 15.39
N GLU A 194 -8.84 8.56 16.71
CA GLU A 194 -10.05 7.93 17.27
C GLU A 194 -11.35 8.37 16.58
N ASN A 195 -11.44 9.64 16.17
CA ASN A 195 -12.66 10.24 15.62
C ASN A 195 -12.78 10.15 14.09
N GLY A 196 -11.85 9.47 13.40
CA GLY A 196 -11.96 9.22 11.97
C GLY A 196 -10.66 9.36 11.19
N ILE A 197 -10.78 9.15 9.89
CA ILE A 197 -9.71 9.24 8.89
C ILE A 197 -9.94 10.50 8.07
N ARG A 198 -8.85 11.23 7.80
CA ARG A 198 -8.83 12.42 6.98
C ARG A 198 -7.79 12.28 5.89
N ILE A 199 -8.24 12.39 4.64
CA ILE A 199 -7.38 12.35 3.45
C ILE A 199 -7.31 13.76 2.90
N ASN A 200 -6.09 14.28 2.71
CA ASN A 200 -5.84 15.62 2.19
C ASN A 200 -4.81 15.55 1.06
N GLU A 201 -5.09 16.27 -0.03
CA GLU A 201 -4.10 16.62 -1.05
C GLU A 201 -3.94 18.14 -1.07
N PRO A 202 -3.13 18.69 -0.15
CA PRO A 202 -2.93 20.14 -0.15
C PRO A 202 -2.25 20.56 -1.46
N ASP A 203 -2.59 21.76 -1.93
CA ASP A 203 -1.79 22.42 -2.97
C ASP A 203 -0.34 22.43 -2.51
N VAL A 204 0.61 22.08 -3.37
CA VAL A 204 2.02 21.94 -2.99
C VAL A 204 2.62 23.28 -2.54
N GLN A 205 2.12 24.41 -3.05
CA GLN A 205 2.52 25.74 -2.55
C GLN A 205 2.05 25.94 -1.11
N ASP A 206 0.88 25.42 -0.77
CA ASP A 206 0.39 25.35 0.60
C ASP A 206 1.08 24.24 1.38
N ALA A 207 1.49 23.12 0.78
CA ALA A 207 2.16 22.02 1.45
C ALA A 207 3.53 22.42 1.99
N VAL A 208 4.23 23.35 1.32
CA VAL A 208 5.46 23.97 1.85
C VAL A 208 5.15 24.94 3.00
N ALA A 209 3.97 25.58 2.98
CA ALA A 209 3.48 26.42 4.08
C ALA A 209 2.94 25.59 5.26
N TRP A 210 2.43 24.40 4.98
CA TRP A 210 2.15 23.34 5.93
C TRP A 210 3.49 22.73 6.30
N ARG A 211 3.63 22.28 7.55
CA ARG A 211 4.90 21.77 8.02
C ARG A 211 5.16 20.36 7.46
N VAL A 212 5.37 20.22 6.14
CA VAL A 212 5.89 18.98 5.53
C VAL A 212 7.18 18.60 6.23
N HIS A 213 8.01 19.58 6.56
CA HIS A 213 9.13 19.40 7.49
C HIS A 213 8.69 18.74 8.80
N ASP A 214 7.73 19.25 9.57
CA ASP A 214 7.31 18.57 10.82
C ASP A 214 6.73 17.15 10.61
N ARG A 215 6.14 16.87 9.45
CA ARG A 215 5.67 15.51 9.11
C ARG A 215 6.85 14.57 8.90
N PHE A 216 7.91 15.04 8.22
CA PHE A 216 9.07 14.26 7.80
C PHE A 216 10.33 14.41 8.71
N ASP A 217 10.38 15.39 9.63
CA ASP A 217 11.53 15.76 10.50
C ASP A 217 11.59 14.95 11.81
N SER A 218 10.79 13.91 11.93
CA SER A 218 11.06 12.83 12.92
C SER A 218 12.27 11.96 12.54
N ILE A 219 12.90 12.28 11.39
CA ILE A 219 14.23 11.82 11.01
C ILE A 219 15.23 12.69 11.80
N GLU A 220 16.02 12.10 12.69
CA GLU A 220 17.31 12.70 13.07
C GLU A 220 18.15 12.84 11.79
N LEU A 221 17.98 13.96 11.10
CA LEU A 221 18.80 14.36 9.98
C LEU A 221 20.09 14.93 10.55
N THR A 222 21.16 14.15 10.48
CA THR A 222 22.51 14.68 10.42
C THR A 222 22.56 15.68 9.25
N SER A 223 22.45 16.96 9.61
CA SER A 223 22.70 18.25 8.95
C SER A 223 23.48 18.39 7.60
N GLU A 224 23.49 17.42 6.68
CA GLU A 224 24.20 17.54 5.39
C GLU A 224 23.29 17.52 4.13
N GLY A 225 22.02 17.11 4.22
CA GLY A 225 21.18 16.94 3.02
C GLY A 225 20.45 18.18 2.48
N LEU A 226 20.13 19.16 3.32
CA LEU A 226 19.18 20.24 2.98
C LEU A 226 19.82 21.57 2.54
N ARG A 227 21.15 21.69 2.55
CA ARG A 227 21.84 22.96 2.19
C ARG A 227 22.05 23.18 0.69
N HIS A 228 21.60 22.29 -0.18
CA HIS A 228 21.91 22.37 -1.61
C HIS A 228 20.74 22.55 -2.57
N ARG A 229 19.52 22.85 -2.10
CA ARG A 229 18.34 22.98 -2.99
C ARG A 229 17.36 24.12 -2.68
N LEU A 230 17.82 25.19 -2.03
CA LEU A 230 17.22 26.53 -2.12
C LEU A 230 18.24 27.47 -2.73
#